data_AF-A0A6B2BUF1-F1
#
_entry.id   AF-A0A6B2BUF1-F1
#
_cell.length_a   1.000
_cell.length_b   1.000
_cell.length_c   1.000
_cell.angle_alpha   90.00
_cell.angle_beta   90.00
_cell.angle_gamma   90.00
#
_symmetry.space_group_name_H-M   'P 1'
#
loop_
_entity.id
_entity.type
_entity.pdbx_description
1 polymer ?
#
loop_
_entity_poly.entity_id
_entity_poly.type
_entity_poly.pdbx_seq_one_letter_code
_entity_poly.pdbx_strand_id
1 'polypeptide(L)'
;MSYALSYISIFFITAGLIFIGFFGEMFFRKTGFSEYIFLILIGILFGPIFGIFPYSIIVKILPYLSQLTLAMIMLELGMSFMIDDLLKEGGSATTRTLIYVSLSILLTSPSNIYLAGVIILHFSFQQ
;
A
#
# COMPACT_ATOMS: atom_id res chain seq x y z
N MET A 1 -8.85 -37.38 -8.78
CA MET A 1 -8.94 -36.45 -9.94
C MET A 1 -9.35 -35.02 -9.55
N SER A 2 -10.19 -34.82 -8.52
CA SER A 2 -10.63 -33.48 -8.06
C SER A 2 -9.52 -32.62 -7.42
N TYR A 3 -8.50 -33.23 -6.79
CA TYR A 3 -7.40 -32.51 -6.13
C TYR A 3 -6.41 -31.92 -7.14
N ALA A 4 -6.12 -32.62 -8.24
CA ALA A 4 -5.22 -32.15 -9.29
C ALA A 4 -5.74 -30.87 -9.97
N LEU A 5 -7.06 -30.76 -10.19
CA LEU A 5 -7.71 -29.56 -10.72
C LEU A 5 -7.63 -28.37 -9.75
N SER A 6 -7.59 -28.61 -8.44
CA SER A 6 -7.42 -27.56 -7.44
C SER A 6 -6.01 -26.95 -7.48
N TYR A 7 -4.97 -27.78 -7.57
CA TYR A 7 -3.58 -27.30 -7.70
C TYR A 7 -3.36 -26.53 -9.00
N ILE A 8 -3.92 -27.00 -10.12
CA ILE A 8 -3.84 -26.28 -11.40
C ILE A 8 -4.50 -24.90 -11.29
N SER A 9 -5.65 -24.82 -10.60
CA SER A 9 -6.39 -23.56 -10.44
C SER A 9 -5.60 -22.55 -9.60
N ILE A 10 -5.00 -22.99 -8.49
CA ILE A 10 -4.15 -22.14 -7.64
C ILE A 10 -2.91 -21.66 -8.41
N PHE A 11 -2.32 -22.52 -9.23
CA PHE A 11 -1.19 -22.16 -10.07
C PHE A 11 -1.56 -21.08 -11.08
N PHE A 12 -2.68 -21.24 -11.80
CA PHE A 12 -3.18 -20.23 -12.74
C PHE A 12 -3.52 -18.91 -12.06
N ILE A 13 -4.13 -18.95 -10.87
CA ILE A 13 -4.45 -17.73 -10.10
C ILE A 13 -3.17 -17.01 -9.68
N THR A 14 -2.18 -17.74 -9.15
CA THR A 14 -0.89 -17.16 -8.74
C THR A 14 -0.14 -16.58 -9.93
N ALA A 15 -0.08 -17.31 -11.05
CA ALA A 15 0.53 -16.84 -12.28
C ALA A 15 -0.17 -15.59 -12.83
N GLY A 16 -1.51 -15.55 -12.79
CA GLY A 16 -2.30 -14.38 -13.16
C GLY A 16 -2.01 -13.17 -12.28
N LEU A 17 -1.89 -13.37 -10.96
CA LEU A 17 -1.55 -12.32 -10.00
C LEU A 17 -0.16 -11.72 -10.27
N ILE A 18 0.84 -12.57 -10.50
CA ILE A 18 2.20 -12.14 -10.83
C ILE A 18 2.19 -11.40 -12.18
N PHE A 19 1.47 -11.92 -13.17
CA PHE A 19 1.36 -11.31 -14.49
C PHE A 19 0.71 -9.92 -14.43
N ILE A 20 -0.35 -9.76 -13.64
CA ILE A 20 -1.01 -8.47 -13.40
C ILE A 20 -0.06 -7.48 -12.72
N GLY A 21 0.71 -7.94 -11.73
CA GLY A 21 1.74 -7.12 -11.07
C GLY A 21 2.79 -6.62 -12.06
N PHE A 22 3.37 -7.52 -12.84
CA PHE A 22 4.36 -7.19 -13.86
C PHE A 22 3.79 -6.30 -14.98
N PHE A 23 2.53 -6.51 -15.35
CA PHE A 23 1.84 -5.67 -16.31
C PHE A 23 1.65 -4.25 -15.78
N GLY A 24 1.40 -4.09 -14.48
CA GLY A 24 1.34 -2.78 -13.82
C GLY A 24 2.66 -2.01 -13.89
N GLU A 25 3.77 -2.69 -13.62
CA GLU A 25 5.13 -2.13 -13.76
C GLU A 25 5.43 -1.73 -15.22
N MET A 26 5.07 -2.59 -16.18
CA MET A 26 5.25 -2.30 -17.61
C MET A 26 4.36 -1.13 -18.08
N PHE A 27 3.14 -1.02 -17.56
CA PHE A 27 2.23 0.07 -17.85
C PHE A 27 2.82 1.39 -17.33
N PHE A 28 3.30 1.43 -16.08
CA PHE A 28 4.01 2.58 -15.50
C PHE A 28 5.13 3.07 -16.40
N ARG A 29 5.99 2.16 -16.89
CA ARG A 29 7.11 2.52 -17.77
C ARG A 29 6.70 3.18 -19.09
N LYS A 30 5.48 2.93 -19.57
CA LYS A 30 4.99 3.42 -20.87
C LYS A 30 4.13 4.69 -20.76
N THR A 31 3.39 4.86 -19.66
CA THR A 31 2.50 6.02 -19.43
C THR A 31 3.03 7.02 -18.41
N GLY A 32 4.05 6.68 -17.63
CA GLY A 32 4.57 7.51 -16.52
C GLY A 32 3.61 7.58 -15.31
N PHE A 33 2.54 6.78 -15.32
CA PHE A 33 1.49 6.77 -14.29
C PHE A 33 1.87 5.83 -13.15
N SER A 34 1.95 6.32 -11.91
CA SER A 34 2.39 5.57 -10.72
C SER A 34 1.83 4.15 -10.67
N GLU A 35 2.73 3.16 -10.65
CA GLU A 35 2.42 1.73 -10.58
C GLU A 35 1.46 1.41 -9.43
N TYR A 36 1.70 2.04 -8.27
CA TYR A 36 0.85 1.87 -7.09
C TYR A 36 -0.62 2.23 -7.35
N ILE A 37 -0.89 3.30 -8.12
CA ILE A 37 -2.25 3.72 -8.46
C ILE A 37 -2.95 2.65 -9.31
N PHE A 38 -2.23 2.08 -10.28
CA PHE A 38 -2.75 1.02 -11.14
C PHE A 38 -3.07 -0.25 -10.35
N LEU A 39 -2.15 -0.68 -9.47
CA LEU A 39 -2.37 -1.85 -8.61
C LEU A 39 -3.54 -1.64 -7.64
N ILE A 40 -3.68 -0.44 -7.06
CA ILE A 40 -4.81 -0.11 -6.18
C ILE A 40 -6.13 -0.20 -6.96
N LEU A 41 -6.20 0.35 -8.17
CA LEU A 41 -7.41 0.34 -8.99
C LEU A 41 -7.82 -1.08 -9.37
N ILE A 42 -6.86 -1.91 -9.79
CA ILE A 42 -7.05 -3.33 -10.03
C ILE A 42 -7.53 -4.06 -8.75
N GLY A 43 -6.91 -3.79 -7.61
CA GLY A 43 -7.30 -4.39 -6.34
C GLY A 43 -8.74 -4.04 -5.94
N ILE A 44 -9.17 -2.80 -6.14
CA ILE A 44 -10.55 -2.37 -5.91
C ILE A 44 -11.51 -3.05 -6.91
N LEU A 45 -11.09 -3.21 -8.16
CA LEU A 45 -11.91 -3.88 -9.17
C LEU A 45 -12.11 -5.36 -8.82
N PHE A 46 -11.04 -6.11 -8.55
CA PHE A 46 -11.13 -7.54 -8.26
C PHE A 46 -11.60 -7.86 -6.84
N GLY A 47 -11.40 -6.96 -5.88
CA GLY A 47 -11.81 -7.12 -4.48
C GLY A 47 -13.31 -6.88 -4.29
N PRO A 48 -13.75 -5.64 -3.97
CA PRO A 48 -15.15 -5.34 -3.70
C PRO A 48 -16.08 -5.45 -4.91
N ILE A 49 -15.63 -5.08 -6.12
CA ILE A 49 -16.54 -4.99 -7.28
C ILE A 49 -16.86 -6.39 -7.83
N PHE A 50 -15.86 -7.25 -8.04
CA PHE A 50 -16.09 -8.63 -8.49
C PHE A 50 -16.38 -9.63 -7.36
N GLY A 51 -16.09 -9.30 -6.09
CA GLY A 51 -16.37 -10.17 -4.94
C GLY A 51 -15.58 -11.49 -4.93
N ILE A 52 -14.47 -11.56 -5.66
CA ILE A 52 -13.68 -12.80 -5.85
C ILE A 52 -13.03 -13.24 -4.53
N PHE A 53 -12.70 -12.29 -3.67
CA PHE A 53 -11.99 -12.53 -2.43
C PHE A 53 -12.90 -12.27 -1.22
N PRO A 54 -13.14 -13.26 -0.34
CA PRO A 54 -13.93 -13.05 0.87
C PRO A 54 -13.16 -12.14 1.84
N TYR A 55 -13.81 -11.03 2.22
CA TYR A 55 -13.24 -10.01 3.11
C TYR A 55 -12.69 -10.58 4.42
N SER A 56 -13.36 -11.60 4.99
CA SER A 56 -12.98 -12.26 6.23
C SER A 56 -11.61 -12.96 6.16
N ILE A 57 -11.19 -13.44 4.99
CA ILE A 57 -9.88 -14.05 4.77
C ILE A 57 -8.83 -12.96 4.55
N ILE A 58 -9.18 -11.94 3.77
CA ILE A 58 -8.27 -10.81 3.47
C ILE A 58 -7.82 -10.13 4.76
N VAL A 59 -8.75 -9.73 5.63
CA VAL A 59 -8.42 -9.01 6.88
C VAL A 59 -7.51 -9.84 7.80
N LYS A 60 -7.60 -11.17 7.75
CA LYS A 60 -6.72 -12.05 8.53
C LYS A 60 -5.32 -12.16 7.94
N ILE A 61 -5.18 -12.18 6.62
CA ILE A 61 -3.88 -12.38 5.96
C ILE A 61 -3.13 -11.07 5.70
N LEU A 62 -3.86 -9.96 5.56
CA LEU A 62 -3.32 -8.64 5.25
C LEU A 62 -2.23 -8.18 6.24
N PRO A 63 -2.39 -8.36 7.57
CA PRO A 63 -1.35 -7.97 8.53
C PRO A 63 -0.02 -8.72 8.27
N TYR A 64 -0.07 -10.03 8.04
CA TYR A 64 1.13 -10.83 7.77
C TYR A 64 1.83 -10.43 6.47
N LEU A 65 1.04 -10.23 5.40
CA LEU A 65 1.58 -9.75 4.12
C LEU A 65 2.17 -8.35 4.26
N SER A 66 1.48 -7.43 4.94
CA SER A 66 1.96 -6.05 5.12
C SER A 66 3.27 -5.98 5.90
N GLN A 67 3.45 -6.84 6.91
CA GLN A 67 4.68 -6.95 7.67
C GLN A 67 5.82 -7.45 6.78
N LEU A 68 5.57 -8.50 6.00
CA LEU A 68 6.57 -9.06 5.09
C LEU A 68 6.96 -8.05 4.00
N THR A 69 5.98 -7.41 3.38
CA THR A 69 6.20 -6.37 2.36
C THR A 69 6.96 -5.19 2.93
N LEU A 70 6.59 -4.71 4.12
CA LEU A 70 7.30 -3.60 4.77
C LEU A 70 8.75 -3.99 5.10
N ALA A 71 8.99 -5.21 5.60
CA ALA A 71 10.34 -5.71 5.86
C ALA A 71 11.17 -5.78 4.57
N MET A 72 10.60 -6.28 3.47
CA MET A 72 11.26 -6.34 2.16
C MET A 72 11.58 -4.94 1.61
N ILE A 73 10.62 -4.00 1.67
CA ILE A 73 10.83 -2.62 1.22
C ILE A 73 11.89 -1.92 2.09
N MET A 74 11.83 -2.08 3.42
CA MET A 74 12.84 -1.52 4.33
C MET A 74 14.24 -2.10 4.05
N LEU A 75 14.31 -3.40 3.74
CA LEU A 75 15.58 -4.04 3.37
C LEU A 75 16.12 -3.48 2.05
N GLU A 76 15.27 -3.35 1.04
CA GLU A 76 15.63 -2.78 -0.25
C GLU A 76 16.13 -1.33 -0.11
N LEU A 77 15.40 -0.50 0.64
CA LEU A 77 15.81 0.86 0.98
C LEU A 77 17.18 0.84 1.70
N GLY A 78 17.32 0.00 2.72
CA GLY A 78 18.55 -0.21 3.47
C GLY A 78 19.77 -0.55 2.60
N MET A 79 19.60 -1.47 1.66
CA MET A 79 20.68 -1.90 0.74
C MET A 79 20.99 -0.86 -0.33
N SER A 80 20.01 -0.07 -0.77
CA SER A 80 20.20 0.98 -1.77
C SER A 80 20.91 2.23 -1.22
N PHE A 81 21.01 2.36 0.10
CA PHE A 81 21.59 3.53 0.74
C PHE A 81 23.12 3.54 0.71
N MET A 82 23.70 4.62 0.17
CA MET A 82 25.13 4.92 0.27
C MET A 82 25.43 5.41 1.69
N ILE A 83 25.94 4.52 2.54
CA ILE A 83 26.20 4.77 3.97
C ILE A 83 27.16 5.97 4.16
N ASP A 84 28.11 6.15 3.24
CA ASP A 84 29.10 7.23 3.30
C ASP A 84 28.47 8.63 3.14
N ASP A 85 27.50 8.76 2.23
CA ASP A 85 26.78 10.01 2.00
C ASP A 85 25.78 10.29 3.12
N LEU A 86 25.13 9.23 3.64
CA LEU A 86 24.26 9.32 4.81
C LEU A 86 24.99 9.81 6.06
N LEU A 87 26.24 9.41 6.31
CA LEU A 87 26.98 9.87 7.49
C LEU A 87 27.45 11.33 7.36
N LYS A 88 27.76 11.78 6.13
CA LYS A 88 28.22 13.15 5.88
C LYS A 88 27.08 14.17 5.82
N GLU A 89 25.97 13.84 5.18
CA GLU A 89 24.84 14.76 4.96
C GLU A 89 23.64 14.46 5.86
N GLY A 90 23.56 13.25 6.42
CA GLY A 90 22.42 12.79 7.20
C GLY A 90 22.21 13.54 8.50
N GLY A 91 23.24 14.13 9.12
CA GLY A 91 23.06 14.94 10.32
C GLY A 91 22.14 16.15 10.10
N SER A 92 22.38 16.92 9.03
CA SER A 92 21.55 18.09 8.69
C SER A 92 20.23 17.68 8.02
N ALA A 93 20.25 16.63 7.19
CA ALA A 93 19.03 16.14 6.54
C ALA A 93 18.03 15.57 7.56
N THR A 94 18.49 14.82 8.57
CA THR A 94 17.64 14.23 9.61
C THR A 94 16.92 15.31 10.41
N THR A 95 17.63 16.37 10.82
CA THR A 95 17.00 17.49 11.55
C THR A 95 15.94 18.18 10.68
N ARG A 96 16.22 18.42 9.39
CA ARG A 96 15.24 19.02 8.47
C ARG A 96 14.01 18.13 8.30
N THR A 97 14.19 16.82 8.13
CA THR A 97 13.09 15.87 7.99
C THR A 97 12.26 15.77 9.27
N LEU A 98 12.89 15.75 10.45
CA LEU A 98 12.18 15.73 11.73
C LEU A 98 11.32 16.98 11.93
N ILE A 99 11.86 18.17 11.62
CA ILE A 99 11.11 19.42 11.69
C ILE A 99 9.92 19.37 10.71
N TYR A 100 10.16 18.96 9.46
CA TYR A 100 9.12 18.88 8.44
C TYR A 100 8.01 17.89 8.82
N VAL A 101 8.37 16.69 9.27
CA VAL A 101 7.40 15.66 9.68
C VAL A 101 6.61 16.12 10.90
N SER A 102 7.26 16.68 11.91
CA SER A 102 6.57 17.19 13.11
C SER A 102 5.59 18.31 12.75
N LEU A 103 6.02 19.24 11.90
CA LEU A 103 5.17 20.34 11.42
C LEU A 103 4.01 19.82 10.56
N SER A 104 4.27 18.84 9.68
CA SER A 104 3.24 18.19 8.85
C SER A 104 2.19 17.51 9.71
N ILE A 105 2.59 16.81 10.78
CA ILE A 105 1.67 16.15 11.71
C ILE A 105 0.84 17.20 12.46
N LEU A 106 1.46 18.27 12.94
CA LEU A 106 0.76 19.35 13.65
C LEU A 106 -0.27 20.08 12.78
N LEU A 107 0.00 20.25 11.48
CA LEU A 107 -0.94 20.89 10.56
C LEU A 107 -2.06 19.93 10.10
N THR A 108 -1.76 18.63 9.97
CA THR A 108 -2.73 17.64 9.47
C THR A 108 -3.67 17.12 10.58
N SER A 109 -3.18 16.98 11.81
CA SER A 109 -3.99 16.48 12.94
C SER A 109 -5.27 17.29 13.21
N PRO A 110 -5.23 18.63 13.36
CA PRO A 110 -6.43 19.40 13.64
C PRO A 110 -7.43 19.35 12.48
N SER A 111 -6.98 19.44 11.22
CA SER A 111 -7.88 19.39 10.06
C SER A 111 -8.67 18.09 9.99
N ASN A 112 -8.05 16.95 10.33
CA ASN A 112 -8.72 15.66 10.40
C ASN A 112 -9.77 15.60 11.53
N ILE A 113 -9.49 16.18 12.70
CA ILE A 113 -10.42 16.22 13.83
C ILE A 113 -11.64 17.09 13.50
N TYR A 114 -11.45 18.24 12.85
CA TYR A 114 -12.56 19.11 12.43
C TYR A 114 -13.45 18.42 11.40
N LEU A 115 -12.86 17.75 10.40
CA LEU A 115 -13.61 16.98 9.41
C LEU A 115 -14.41 15.84 10.04
N ALA A 116 -13.79 15.08 10.95
CA ALA A 116 -14.47 14.01 11.69
C ALA A 116 -15.64 14.54 12.52
N GLY A 117 -15.45 15.68 13.22
CA GLY A 117 -16.51 16.33 13.99
C GLY A 117 -17.70 16.78 13.14
N VAL A 118 -17.44 17.38 11.97
CA VAL A 118 -18.48 17.80 11.02
C VAL A 118 -19.27 16.59 10.49
N ILE A 119 -18.59 15.51 10.12
CA ILE A 119 -19.24 14.28 9.61
C ILE A 119 -20.13 13.66 10.69
N ILE A 120 -19.66 13.60 11.94
CA ILE A 120 -20.41 13.02 13.07
C ILE A 120 -21.66 13.86 13.38
N LEU A 121 -21.53 15.20 13.42
CA LEU A 121 -22.68 16.07 13.66
C LEU A 121 -23.71 15.97 12.53
N HIS A 122 -23.28 15.93 11.26
CA HIS A 122 -24.19 15.77 10.12
C HIS A 122 -24.97 14.44 10.17
N PHE A 123 -24.34 13.33 10.57
CA PHE A 123 -25.02 12.04 10.75
C PHE A 123 -25.94 12.00 11.98
N SER A 124 -25.60 12.73 13.04
CA SER A 124 -26.40 12.78 14.27
C SER A 124 -27.71 13.58 14.14
N PHE A 125 -27.82 14.49 13.17
CA PHE A 125 -29.04 15.24 12.87
C PHE A 125 -29.98 14.53 11.87
N GLN A 126 -29.58 13.40 11.30
CA GLN A 126 -30.38 12.60 10.35
C GLN A 126 -31.09 11.38 10.98
N GLN A 127 -30.90 11.12 12.27
CA GLN A 127 -31.71 10.17 13.07
C GLN A 127 -32.68 10.92 13.98
#